data_AF-A0AAW9NQI1-F1
#
_entry.id   AF-A0AAW9NQI1-F1
#
_cell.length_a   1.000
_cell.length_b   1.000
_cell.length_c   1.000
_cell.angle_alpha   90.00
_cell.angle_beta   90.00
_cell.angle_gamma   90.00
#
_symmetry.space_group_name_H-M   'P 1'
#
loop_
_entity.id
_entity.type
_entity.pdbx_description
1 polymer ?
#
loop_
_entity_poly.entity_id
_entity_poly.type
_entity_poly.pdbx_seq_one_letter_code
_entity_poly.pdbx_strand_id
1 'polypeptide(L)'
;MLKIKQIDFIKTIYDDSMSHNIFSISNITFSNYEPIHGALLYWCRNTTDSEYTPEGDYKFFYDMANVTYFASVKFPKHVRLTRDQKQELAYILLEERGSIGSYSFSTHVNRQKYDIQKEFEALAFPENFNPTMIEPMLNQVTIKQVLEIQQQHPYFSKRFIRQYIQWRSRATQMHLNDLQPYLHAISFEHLCLTNPYLTEQYLIEHLDQLAATLQYNYSVLNRLTSSFKRYLVDFLRAQQVPLNEDFAHKVEQFIEDDYFYAHKEIRDFEFEEFEEEMDLQFFEYDVGPNKWSGSEHLVKGIPSLACQKYDQYGFKRKTNKEMDEMIASFSDVQLDLLCAVLEPHWLHRYRNQLNWTKICRYNGYLAEDFIVAHIKFIDFEALGEHTSCQLSEDFMLKYMKRFNHKNPVPLVLRHLTVPLYEAYKDTIKVNLQLLHEYRTLIAEEQLQQLQQLLSE
;
A
#
# COMPACT_ATOMS: atom_id res chain seq x y z
N MET A 1 -7.48 24.88 9.88
CA MET A 1 -8.01 23.73 9.13
C MET A 1 -9.42 23.41 9.62
N LEU A 2 -10.38 23.27 8.72
CA LEU A 2 -11.74 22.83 9.04
C LEU A 2 -11.71 21.34 9.43
N LYS A 3 -12.38 20.96 10.52
CA LYS A 3 -12.46 19.58 10.99
C LYS A 3 -13.85 19.03 10.69
N ILE A 4 -14.00 18.45 9.51
CA ILE A 4 -15.26 17.86 9.02
C ILE A 4 -15.61 16.65 9.88
N LYS A 5 -16.85 16.60 10.38
CA LYS A 5 -17.40 15.47 11.13
C LYS A 5 -18.21 14.55 10.22
N GLN A 6 -18.96 15.12 9.29
CA GLN A 6 -19.86 14.39 8.39
C GLN A 6 -20.17 15.22 7.13
N ILE A 7 -20.31 14.56 5.99
CA ILE A 7 -20.79 15.14 4.73
C ILE A 7 -21.95 14.28 4.24
N ASP A 8 -23.11 14.91 4.01
CA ASP A 8 -24.28 14.26 3.44
C ASP A 8 -24.51 14.78 2.02
N PHE A 9 -24.49 13.88 1.03
CA PHE A 9 -24.77 14.21 -0.36
C PHE A 9 -26.23 13.92 -0.72
N ILE A 10 -26.89 14.93 -1.29
CA ILE A 10 -28.22 14.83 -1.88
C ILE A 10 -28.04 14.79 -3.40
N LYS A 11 -28.37 13.65 -4.01
CA LYS A 11 -28.31 13.47 -5.46
C LYS A 11 -29.39 14.34 -6.12
N THR A 12 -28.99 15.26 -7.00
CA THR A 12 -29.90 16.03 -7.84
C THR A 12 -30.16 15.31 -9.16
N ILE A 13 -31.39 15.39 -9.65
CA ILE A 13 -31.78 14.91 -10.99
C ILE A 13 -31.27 15.94 -11.99
N TYR A 14 -30.65 15.47 -13.08
CA TYR A 14 -30.19 16.32 -14.17
C TYR A 14 -31.36 17.10 -14.77
N ASP A 15 -31.23 18.42 -14.81
CA ASP A 15 -32.15 19.29 -15.53
C ASP A 15 -31.35 19.94 -16.67
N ASP A 16 -31.52 19.41 -17.88
CA ASP A 16 -30.84 19.86 -19.11
C ASP A 16 -31.19 21.32 -19.50
N SER A 17 -32.11 21.97 -18.78
CA SER A 17 -32.47 23.38 -19.00
C SER A 17 -31.54 24.38 -18.30
N MET A 18 -30.66 23.93 -17.40
CA MET A 18 -29.77 24.81 -16.61
C MET A 18 -28.40 24.95 -17.28
N SER A 19 -27.87 26.19 -17.35
CA SER A 19 -26.52 26.46 -17.86
C SER A 19 -25.40 25.87 -16.99
N HIS A 20 -25.73 25.44 -15.76
CA HIS A 20 -24.85 24.76 -14.83
C HIS A 20 -25.40 23.36 -14.59
N ASN A 21 -24.61 22.34 -14.92
CA ASN A 21 -25.00 20.97 -14.67
C ASN A 21 -24.71 20.62 -13.20
N ILE A 22 -25.68 20.89 -12.33
CA ILE A 22 -25.61 20.58 -10.90
C ILE A 22 -25.77 19.07 -10.72
N PHE A 23 -24.74 18.43 -10.21
CA PHE A 23 -24.71 16.98 -10.08
C PHE A 23 -24.78 16.47 -8.64
N SER A 24 -24.65 17.38 -7.66
CA SER A 24 -24.81 17.05 -6.25
C SER A 24 -25.03 18.29 -5.39
N ILE A 25 -25.75 18.12 -4.29
CA ILE A 25 -25.84 19.11 -3.21
C ILE A 25 -25.25 18.47 -1.96
N SER A 26 -24.44 19.20 -1.21
CA SER A 26 -23.81 18.70 0.02
C SER A 26 -24.20 19.51 1.25
N ASN A 27 -24.45 18.80 2.34
CA ASN A 27 -24.60 19.34 3.69
C ASN A 27 -23.39 18.88 4.51
N ILE A 28 -22.72 19.80 5.18
CA ILE A 28 -21.41 19.57 5.80
C ILE A 28 -21.51 19.94 7.27
N THR A 29 -21.23 18.98 8.14
CA THR A 29 -21.16 19.20 9.58
C THR A 29 -19.69 19.25 10.01
N PHE A 30 -19.29 20.29 10.72
CA PHE A 30 -17.94 20.43 11.26
C PHE A 30 -17.94 20.26 12.77
N SER A 31 -16.78 19.94 13.33
CA SER A 31 -16.53 19.91 14.78
C SER A 31 -16.03 21.25 15.33
N ASN A 32 -15.55 22.14 14.45
CA ASN A 32 -14.92 23.40 14.81
C ASN A 32 -15.43 24.60 13.98
N TYR A 33 -16.53 24.43 13.25
CA TYR A 33 -17.15 25.46 12.40
C TYR A 33 -18.68 25.24 12.34
N GLU A 34 -19.44 26.26 11.94
CA GLU A 34 -20.89 26.13 11.75
C GLU A 34 -21.21 25.19 10.57
N PRO A 35 -22.30 24.39 10.63
CA PRO A 35 -22.69 23.55 9.52
C PRO A 35 -22.96 24.37 8.25
N ILE A 36 -22.57 23.83 7.09
CA ILE A 36 -22.87 24.41 5.78
C ILE A 36 -23.94 23.56 5.13
N HIS A 37 -25.10 24.16 4.86
CA HIS A 37 -26.21 23.47 4.22
C HIS A 37 -26.37 23.95 2.77
N GLY A 38 -26.36 23.01 1.82
CA GLY A 38 -26.66 23.31 0.43
C GLY A 38 -25.48 23.82 -0.41
N ALA A 39 -24.25 23.31 -0.17
CA ALA A 39 -23.14 23.57 -1.08
C ALA A 39 -23.36 22.81 -2.40
N LEU A 40 -23.39 23.54 -3.52
CA LEU A 40 -23.79 23.02 -4.83
C LEU A 40 -22.56 22.60 -5.63
N LEU A 41 -22.48 21.34 -6.02
CA LEU A 41 -21.42 20.82 -6.88
C LEU A 41 -21.94 20.82 -8.33
N TYR A 42 -21.19 21.47 -9.22
CA TYR A 42 -21.58 21.61 -10.61
C TYR A 42 -20.38 21.54 -11.54
N TRP A 43 -20.65 21.26 -12.81
CA TRP A 43 -19.68 21.44 -13.89
C TRP A 43 -20.22 22.38 -14.95
N CYS A 44 -19.32 23.08 -15.62
CA CYS A 44 -19.65 24.07 -16.63
C CYS A 44 -18.55 24.12 -17.71
N ARG A 45 -18.93 24.55 -18.92
CA ARG A 45 -17.95 24.84 -19.97
C ARG A 45 -17.14 26.06 -19.56
N ASN A 46 -15.84 25.98 -19.68
CA ASN A 46 -14.98 27.12 -19.42
C ASN A 46 -15.10 28.14 -20.56
N THR A 47 -15.36 29.38 -20.20
CA THR A 47 -15.49 30.51 -21.14
C THR A 47 -14.43 31.59 -20.90
N THR A 48 -13.56 31.41 -19.90
CA THR A 48 -12.57 32.42 -19.48
C THR A 48 -11.32 31.73 -18.92
N ASP A 49 -10.14 32.31 -19.16
CA ASP A 49 -8.87 31.77 -18.64
C ASP A 49 -8.61 32.06 -17.15
N SER A 50 -9.55 32.71 -16.45
CA SER A 50 -9.44 32.92 -15.01
C SER A 50 -9.61 31.61 -14.23
N GLU A 51 -8.80 31.42 -13.19
CA GLU A 51 -8.89 30.34 -12.19
C GLU A 51 -10.21 30.35 -11.39
N TYR A 52 -10.95 31.46 -11.44
CA TYR A 52 -12.19 31.66 -10.69
C TYR A 52 -13.36 31.95 -11.63
N THR A 53 -14.56 31.55 -11.23
CA THR A 53 -15.79 31.98 -11.90
C THR A 53 -16.05 33.47 -11.61
N PRO A 54 -16.91 34.14 -12.39
CA PRO A 54 -17.36 35.51 -12.08
C PRO A 54 -18.00 35.64 -10.68
N GLU A 55 -18.44 34.52 -10.11
CA GLU A 55 -19.07 34.42 -8.79
C GLU A 55 -18.05 34.17 -7.67
N GLY A 56 -16.78 33.96 -8.02
CA GLY A 56 -15.67 33.77 -7.08
C GLY A 56 -15.42 32.31 -6.68
N ASP A 57 -16.04 31.34 -7.34
CA ASP A 57 -15.84 29.91 -7.08
C ASP A 57 -14.59 29.42 -7.80
N TYR A 58 -13.78 28.58 -7.15
CA TYR A 58 -12.55 28.05 -7.73
C TYR A 58 -12.86 27.01 -8.80
N LYS A 59 -12.19 27.07 -9.95
CA LYS A 59 -12.37 26.12 -11.04
C LYS A 59 -11.39 24.96 -10.91
N PHE A 60 -11.93 23.74 -10.89
CA PHE A 60 -11.15 22.51 -10.97
C PHE A 60 -11.28 21.93 -12.36
N PHE A 61 -10.18 21.88 -13.11
CA PHE A 61 -10.16 21.33 -14.46
C PHE A 61 -9.81 19.86 -14.41
N TYR A 62 -10.54 19.06 -15.20
CA TYR A 62 -10.26 17.62 -15.36
C TYR A 62 -8.97 17.40 -16.15
N ASP A 63 -8.67 18.30 -17.07
CA ASP A 63 -7.46 18.32 -17.88
C ASP A 63 -6.93 19.77 -17.94
N MET A 64 -5.70 19.97 -17.47
CA MET A 64 -5.05 21.29 -17.48
C MET A 64 -4.51 21.66 -18.87
N ALA A 65 -4.32 20.69 -19.77
CA ALA A 65 -3.95 20.92 -21.18
C ALA A 65 -5.19 21.20 -22.05
N ASN A 66 -6.36 20.70 -21.68
CA ASN A 66 -7.63 20.98 -22.35
C ASN A 66 -8.68 21.55 -21.39
N VAL A 67 -8.58 22.87 -21.18
CA VAL A 67 -9.36 23.67 -20.23
C VAL A 67 -10.80 23.94 -20.74
N THR A 68 -11.45 22.97 -21.37
CA THR A 68 -12.79 23.15 -21.98
C THR A 68 -13.93 23.07 -20.96
N TYR A 69 -13.78 22.27 -19.91
CA TYR A 69 -14.79 22.12 -18.84
C TYR A 69 -14.14 22.16 -17.47
N PHE A 70 -14.85 22.72 -16.49
CA PHE A 70 -14.43 22.73 -15.10
C PHE A 70 -15.54 22.25 -14.18
N ALA A 71 -15.15 21.62 -13.08
CA ALA A 71 -16.00 21.39 -11.92
C ALA A 71 -15.76 22.49 -10.87
N SER A 72 -16.77 22.83 -10.10
CA SER A 72 -16.66 23.79 -9.01
C SER A 72 -17.74 23.56 -7.95
N VAL A 73 -17.58 24.25 -6.82
CA VAL A 73 -18.53 24.20 -5.71
C VAL A 73 -18.96 25.60 -5.35
N LYS A 74 -20.27 25.85 -5.45
CA LYS A 74 -20.89 27.10 -5.04
C LYS A 74 -21.37 26.99 -3.61
N PHE A 75 -20.75 27.76 -2.71
CA PHE A 75 -21.15 27.83 -1.32
C PHE A 75 -22.32 28.81 -1.11
N PRO A 76 -23.22 28.55 -0.14
CA PRO A 76 -24.27 29.49 0.21
C PRO A 76 -23.69 30.86 0.62
N LYS A 77 -24.38 31.95 0.23
CA LYS A 77 -23.89 33.33 0.43
C LYS A 77 -23.62 33.72 1.90
N HIS A 78 -24.24 33.03 2.86
CA HIS A 78 -24.07 33.30 4.28
C HIS A 78 -22.79 32.69 4.89
N VAL A 79 -22.08 31.83 4.15
CA VAL A 79 -20.89 31.11 4.63
C VAL A 79 -19.68 32.05 4.71
N ARG A 80 -19.08 32.15 5.90
CA ARG A 80 -17.94 33.05 6.21
C ARG A 80 -16.57 32.35 6.11
N LEU A 81 -16.40 31.44 5.16
CA LEU A 81 -15.12 30.79 4.89
C LEU A 81 -14.17 31.74 4.12
N THR A 82 -12.88 31.68 4.45
CA THR A 82 -11.83 32.35 3.66
C THR A 82 -11.73 31.72 2.26
N ARG A 83 -11.05 32.40 1.33
CA ARG A 83 -10.85 31.89 -0.04
C ARG A 83 -10.16 30.53 -0.04
N ASP A 84 -9.08 30.40 0.74
CA ASP A 84 -8.32 29.15 0.85
C ASP A 84 -9.17 28.03 1.47
N GLN A 85 -9.98 28.34 2.49
CA GLN A 85 -10.90 27.38 3.09
C GLN A 85 -12.00 26.93 2.14
N LYS A 86 -12.51 27.85 1.29
CA LYS A 86 -13.49 27.51 0.25
C LYS A 86 -12.89 26.61 -0.82
N GLN A 87 -11.66 26.91 -1.24
CA GLN A 87 -10.95 26.10 -2.23
C GLN A 87 -10.64 24.70 -1.69
N GLU A 88 -10.09 24.61 -0.47
CA GLU A 88 -9.82 23.35 0.22
C GLU A 88 -11.10 22.52 0.39
N LEU A 89 -12.20 23.14 0.86
CA LEU A 89 -13.46 22.44 1.04
C LEU A 89 -14.12 22.03 -0.29
N ALA A 90 -14.03 22.88 -1.32
CA ALA A 90 -14.54 22.56 -2.65
C ALA A 90 -13.82 21.34 -3.26
N TYR A 91 -12.51 21.27 -3.10
CA TYR A 91 -11.71 20.10 -3.49
C TYR A 91 -12.23 18.83 -2.80
N ILE A 92 -12.34 18.84 -1.45
CA ILE A 92 -12.79 17.68 -0.67
C ILE A 92 -14.18 17.21 -1.12
N LEU A 93 -15.09 18.15 -1.40
CA LEU A 93 -16.46 17.82 -1.83
C LEU A 93 -16.50 17.20 -3.23
N LEU A 94 -15.73 17.76 -4.17
CA LEU A 94 -15.63 17.24 -5.54
C LEU A 94 -14.94 15.87 -5.55
N GLU A 95 -13.91 15.68 -4.72
CA GLU A 95 -13.21 14.42 -4.55
C GLU A 95 -14.13 13.34 -3.95
N GLU A 96 -14.83 13.62 -2.85
CA GLU A 96 -15.77 12.67 -2.23
C GLU A 96 -16.94 12.33 -3.17
N ARG A 97 -17.45 13.29 -3.95
CA ARG A 97 -18.53 13.00 -4.88
C ARG A 97 -18.04 12.29 -6.15
N GLY A 98 -16.85 12.63 -6.65
CA GLY A 98 -16.21 11.99 -7.80
C GLY A 98 -15.75 10.56 -7.53
N SER A 99 -15.41 10.25 -6.28
CA SER A 99 -15.12 8.88 -5.82
C SER A 99 -16.40 8.07 -5.51
N ILE A 100 -17.48 8.72 -5.06
CA ILE A 100 -18.81 8.08 -4.83
C ILE A 100 -19.68 8.03 -6.11
N GLY A 101 -19.13 8.44 -7.25
CA GLY A 101 -19.78 8.37 -8.54
C GLY A 101 -18.76 8.64 -9.63
N SER A 102 -17.97 7.61 -9.95
CA SER A 102 -17.33 7.52 -11.24
C SER A 102 -18.40 7.76 -12.30
N TYR A 103 -18.37 8.93 -12.94
CA TYR A 103 -19.02 9.10 -14.22
C TYR A 103 -18.28 8.17 -15.17
N SER A 104 -18.81 6.96 -15.33
CA SER A 104 -18.61 6.23 -16.55
C SER A 104 -19.24 7.09 -17.65
N PHE A 105 -18.42 7.86 -18.37
CA PHE A 105 -18.71 7.96 -19.79
C PHE A 105 -18.79 6.52 -20.27
N SER A 106 -19.94 6.12 -20.81
CA SER A 106 -20.15 4.77 -21.33
C SER A 106 -19.27 4.61 -22.57
N THR A 107 -17.99 4.35 -22.36
CA THR A 107 -17.02 4.04 -23.41
C THR A 107 -16.46 2.65 -23.20
N HIS A 108 -17.26 1.70 -22.71
CA HIS A 108 -16.96 0.28 -22.89
C HIS A 108 -18.26 -0.49 -23.07
N VAL A 109 -18.27 -1.40 -24.04
CA VAL A 109 -19.26 -2.49 -24.09
C VAL A 109 -19.06 -3.32 -22.82
N ASN A 110 -20.15 -3.62 -22.11
CA ASN A 110 -20.19 -4.47 -20.93
C ASN A 110 -19.26 -5.71 -21.05
N ARG A 111 -18.04 -5.62 -20.54
CA ARG A 111 -17.24 -6.81 -20.19
C ARG A 111 -18.03 -7.50 -19.06
N GLN A 112 -18.40 -8.77 -19.22
CA GLN A 112 -19.09 -9.50 -18.16
C GLN A 112 -18.18 -9.52 -16.92
N LYS A 113 -18.52 -8.72 -15.91
CA LYS A 113 -17.84 -8.72 -14.62
C LYS A 113 -17.92 -10.14 -14.05
N TYR A 114 -16.78 -10.70 -13.66
CA TYR A 114 -16.74 -11.97 -12.94
C TYR A 114 -17.62 -11.86 -11.70
N ASP A 115 -18.71 -12.63 -11.68
CA ASP A 115 -19.70 -12.62 -10.62
C ASP A 115 -19.40 -13.77 -9.65
N ILE A 116 -18.50 -13.50 -8.70
CA ILE A 116 -18.10 -14.46 -7.67
C ILE A 116 -19.30 -14.97 -6.87
N GLN A 117 -20.31 -14.13 -6.63
CA GLN A 117 -21.50 -14.50 -5.86
C GLN A 117 -22.31 -15.54 -6.64
N LYS A 118 -22.57 -15.29 -7.92
CA LYS A 118 -23.31 -16.22 -8.77
C LYS A 118 -22.59 -17.56 -8.93
N GLU A 119 -21.27 -17.56 -9.07
CA GLU A 119 -20.50 -18.80 -9.14
C GLU A 119 -20.49 -19.55 -7.80
N PHE A 120 -20.39 -18.83 -6.68
CA PHE A 120 -20.46 -19.42 -5.34
C PHE A 120 -21.82 -20.07 -5.07
N GLU A 121 -22.91 -19.38 -5.41
CA GLU A 121 -24.29 -19.89 -5.27
C GLU A 121 -24.55 -21.12 -6.16
N ALA A 122 -23.79 -21.27 -7.26
CA ALA A 122 -23.87 -22.45 -8.13
C ALA A 122 -23.17 -23.69 -7.55
N LEU A 123 -22.37 -23.55 -6.49
CA LEU A 123 -21.69 -24.66 -5.83
C LEU A 123 -22.64 -25.38 -4.86
N ALA A 124 -22.87 -26.67 -5.11
CA ALA A 124 -23.59 -27.54 -4.19
C ALA A 124 -22.63 -28.09 -3.12
N PHE A 125 -22.44 -27.33 -2.04
CA PHE A 125 -21.58 -27.73 -0.92
C PHE A 125 -22.12 -28.98 -0.19
N PRO A 126 -21.29 -30.02 0.01
CA PRO A 126 -21.62 -31.16 0.87
C PRO A 126 -21.82 -30.74 2.33
N GLU A 127 -22.69 -31.42 3.08
CA GLU A 127 -23.07 -31.05 4.47
C GLU A 127 -21.88 -30.92 5.43
N ASN A 128 -20.84 -31.74 5.26
CA ASN A 128 -19.63 -31.74 6.10
C ASN A 128 -18.41 -31.18 5.36
N PHE A 129 -18.63 -30.28 4.41
CA PHE A 129 -17.53 -29.69 3.66
C PHE A 129 -16.62 -28.84 4.55
N ASN A 130 -15.33 -29.12 4.51
CA ASN A 130 -14.29 -28.26 5.08
C ASN A 130 -13.29 -27.92 3.97
N PRO A 131 -12.94 -26.64 3.76
CA PRO A 131 -12.02 -26.24 2.71
C PRO A 131 -10.63 -26.88 2.81
N THR A 132 -10.21 -27.37 3.99
CA THR A 132 -8.94 -28.09 4.16
C THR A 132 -8.96 -29.53 3.62
N MET A 133 -10.15 -30.08 3.29
CA MET A 133 -10.27 -31.41 2.68
C MET A 133 -9.77 -31.46 1.23
N ILE A 134 -9.56 -30.31 0.59
CA ILE A 134 -9.01 -30.25 -0.76
C ILE A 134 -7.72 -29.47 -0.70
N GLU A 135 -6.61 -30.16 -0.95
CA GLU A 135 -5.27 -29.59 -0.88
C GLU A 135 -5.13 -28.30 -1.73
N PRO A 136 -4.29 -27.36 -1.28
CA PRO A 136 -3.91 -26.20 -2.08
C PRO A 136 -3.24 -26.63 -3.39
N MET A 137 -3.70 -26.08 -4.52
CA MET A 137 -3.12 -26.36 -5.83
C MET A 137 -3.05 -25.08 -6.66
N LEU A 138 -1.94 -24.86 -7.36
CA LEU A 138 -1.72 -23.71 -8.26
C LEU A 138 -2.38 -23.90 -9.63
N ASN A 139 -2.51 -25.15 -10.09
CA ASN A 139 -2.87 -25.47 -11.46
C ASN A 139 -4.29 -26.00 -11.60
N GLN A 140 -4.81 -25.96 -12.84
CA GLN A 140 -6.04 -26.66 -13.20
C GLN A 140 -5.92 -28.16 -12.90
N VAL A 141 -6.98 -28.72 -12.34
CA VAL A 141 -6.98 -30.09 -11.83
C VAL A 141 -7.19 -31.08 -12.97
N THR A 142 -6.30 -32.05 -13.08
CA THR A 142 -6.43 -33.14 -14.04
C THR A 142 -7.55 -34.10 -13.63
N ILE A 143 -8.10 -34.84 -14.60
CA ILE A 143 -9.12 -35.87 -14.30
C ILE A 143 -8.61 -36.89 -13.29
N LYS A 144 -7.30 -37.22 -13.32
CA LYS A 144 -6.69 -38.16 -12.36
C LYS A 144 -6.76 -37.63 -10.93
N GLN A 145 -6.36 -36.38 -10.70
CA GLN A 145 -6.43 -35.73 -9.39
C GLN A 145 -7.86 -35.61 -8.87
N VAL A 146 -8.84 -35.31 -9.74
CA VAL A 146 -10.26 -35.31 -9.35
C VAL A 146 -10.71 -36.69 -8.85
N LEU A 147 -10.23 -37.76 -9.48
CA LEU A 147 -10.54 -39.13 -9.05
C LEU A 147 -9.86 -39.47 -7.73
N GLU A 148 -8.62 -39.04 -7.51
CA GLU A 148 -7.88 -39.23 -6.26
C GLU A 148 -8.57 -38.52 -5.09
N ILE A 149 -8.96 -37.25 -5.27
CA ILE A 149 -9.72 -36.48 -4.26
C ILE A 149 -11.06 -37.17 -3.98
N GLN A 150 -11.76 -37.68 -5.00
CA GLN A 150 -13.01 -38.40 -4.79
C GLN A 150 -12.81 -39.73 -4.04
N GLN A 151 -11.69 -40.43 -4.26
CA GLN A 151 -11.38 -41.65 -3.52
C GLN A 151 -11.12 -41.36 -2.04
N GLN A 152 -10.44 -40.25 -1.73
CA GLN A 152 -10.20 -39.80 -0.36
C GLN A 152 -11.48 -39.26 0.29
N HIS A 153 -12.36 -38.63 -0.49
CA HIS A 153 -13.62 -38.04 -0.03
C HIS A 153 -14.81 -38.55 -0.87
N PRO A 154 -15.33 -39.77 -0.59
CA PRO A 154 -16.36 -40.41 -1.41
C PRO A 154 -17.68 -39.65 -1.54
N TYR A 155 -17.96 -38.76 -0.59
CA TYR A 155 -19.14 -37.89 -0.55
C TYR A 155 -19.03 -36.67 -1.48
N PHE A 156 -17.85 -36.41 -2.07
CA PHE A 156 -17.68 -35.36 -3.05
C PHE A 156 -18.02 -35.87 -4.46
N SER A 157 -18.87 -35.13 -5.18
CA SER A 157 -19.08 -35.41 -6.59
C SER A 157 -17.90 -34.88 -7.42
N LYS A 158 -17.53 -35.60 -8.49
CA LYS A 158 -16.50 -35.13 -9.45
C LYS A 158 -16.81 -33.73 -10.00
N ARG A 159 -18.11 -33.44 -10.17
CA ARG A 159 -18.60 -32.13 -10.62
C ARG A 159 -18.30 -31.05 -9.59
N PHE A 160 -18.65 -31.29 -8.33
CA PHE A 160 -18.35 -30.38 -7.22
C PHE A 160 -16.85 -30.09 -7.11
N ILE A 161 -16.00 -31.11 -7.09
CA ILE A 161 -14.54 -30.95 -6.98
C ILE A 161 -14.00 -30.02 -8.07
N ARG A 162 -14.40 -30.24 -9.33
CA ARG A 162 -13.96 -29.41 -10.46
C ARG A 162 -14.45 -27.97 -10.34
N GLN A 163 -15.73 -27.78 -10.04
CA GLN A 163 -16.32 -26.45 -9.94
C GLN A 163 -15.76 -25.67 -8.75
N TYR A 164 -15.62 -26.31 -7.60
CA TYR A 164 -15.05 -25.71 -6.40
C TYR A 164 -13.60 -25.28 -6.62
N ILE A 165 -12.75 -26.13 -7.21
CA ILE A 165 -11.34 -25.76 -7.41
C ILE A 165 -11.20 -24.63 -8.44
N GLN A 166 -12.02 -24.64 -9.50
CA GLN A 166 -12.06 -23.55 -10.48
C GLN A 166 -12.53 -22.23 -9.84
N TRP A 167 -13.62 -22.27 -9.07
CA TRP A 167 -14.15 -21.12 -8.35
C TRP A 167 -13.11 -20.59 -7.36
N ARG A 168 -12.56 -21.46 -6.50
CA ARG A 168 -11.55 -21.13 -5.49
C ARG A 168 -10.35 -20.43 -6.11
N SER A 169 -9.80 -20.99 -7.20
CA SER A 169 -8.65 -20.43 -7.90
C SER A 169 -8.90 -19.04 -8.49
N ARG A 170 -10.15 -18.70 -8.86
CA ARG A 170 -10.52 -17.38 -9.37
C ARG A 170 -10.84 -16.41 -8.23
N ALA A 171 -11.58 -16.89 -7.24
CA ALA A 171 -11.95 -16.13 -6.05
C ALA A 171 -10.70 -15.63 -5.30
N THR A 172 -9.66 -16.47 -5.16
CA THR A 172 -8.42 -16.05 -4.49
C THR A 172 -7.61 -15.01 -5.25
N GLN A 173 -7.93 -14.70 -6.51
CA GLN A 173 -7.33 -13.57 -7.24
C GLN A 173 -8.04 -12.24 -6.97
N MET A 174 -9.08 -12.21 -6.15
CA MET A 174 -9.77 -10.97 -5.78
C MET A 174 -9.09 -10.28 -4.59
N HIS A 175 -9.34 -8.98 -4.46
CA HIS A 175 -8.93 -8.21 -3.29
C HIS A 175 -9.61 -8.78 -2.02
N LEU A 176 -8.88 -8.80 -0.90
CA LEU A 176 -9.36 -9.43 0.35
C LEU A 176 -10.69 -8.86 0.86
N ASN A 177 -10.95 -7.56 0.67
CA ASN A 177 -12.24 -6.95 1.02
C ASN A 177 -13.42 -7.59 0.27
N ASP A 178 -13.25 -7.89 -1.01
CA ASP A 178 -14.29 -8.53 -1.83
C ASP A 178 -14.39 -10.02 -1.52
N LEU A 179 -13.29 -10.63 -1.09
CA LEU A 179 -13.21 -12.04 -0.74
C LEU A 179 -13.77 -12.34 0.66
N GLN A 180 -13.84 -11.34 1.55
CA GLN A 180 -14.25 -11.47 2.96
C GLN A 180 -15.50 -12.34 3.17
N PRO A 181 -16.60 -12.21 2.40
CA PRO A 181 -17.79 -13.03 2.58
C PRO A 181 -17.55 -14.53 2.33
N TYR A 182 -16.55 -14.87 1.53
CA TYR A 182 -16.29 -16.22 1.04
C TYR A 182 -15.11 -16.92 1.74
N LEU A 183 -14.38 -16.23 2.63
CA LEU A 183 -13.19 -16.78 3.31
C LEU A 183 -13.50 -18.08 4.09
N HIS A 184 -14.72 -18.25 4.59
CA HIS A 184 -15.15 -19.48 5.27
C HIS A 184 -15.10 -20.73 4.36
N ALA A 185 -15.14 -20.54 3.04
CA ALA A 185 -15.09 -21.59 2.04
C ALA A 185 -13.71 -21.73 1.37
N ILE A 186 -12.67 -21.04 1.87
CA ILE A 186 -11.31 -21.10 1.32
C ILE A 186 -10.33 -21.34 2.47
N SER A 187 -9.44 -22.33 2.34
CA SER A 187 -8.44 -22.59 3.37
C SER A 187 -7.38 -21.50 3.37
N PHE A 188 -6.92 -21.11 4.56
CA PHE A 188 -5.86 -20.11 4.69
C PHE A 188 -4.56 -20.55 3.99
N GLU A 189 -4.28 -21.86 4.01
CA GLU A 189 -3.17 -22.45 3.25
C GLU A 189 -3.27 -22.20 1.74
N HIS A 190 -4.47 -22.26 1.17
CA HIS A 190 -4.66 -21.93 -0.24
C HIS A 190 -4.59 -20.42 -0.52
N LEU A 191 -5.03 -19.58 0.44
CA LEU A 191 -4.83 -18.14 0.34
C LEU A 191 -3.35 -17.79 0.33
N CYS A 192 -2.56 -18.33 1.26
CA CYS A 192 -1.11 -18.16 1.32
C CYS A 192 -0.44 -18.54 0.00
N LEU A 193 -0.92 -19.60 -0.66
CA LEU A 193 -0.39 -20.07 -1.93
C LEU A 193 -0.74 -19.17 -3.12
N THR A 194 -1.96 -18.62 -3.18
CA THR A 194 -2.53 -18.13 -4.44
C THR A 194 -2.96 -16.67 -4.44
N ASN A 195 -3.23 -16.05 -3.29
CA ASN A 195 -3.74 -14.68 -3.26
C ASN A 195 -2.56 -13.68 -3.33
N PRO A 196 -2.48 -12.87 -4.39
CA PRO A 196 -1.38 -11.94 -4.58
C PRO A 196 -1.53 -10.66 -3.74
N TYR A 197 -2.69 -10.44 -3.12
CA TYR A 197 -3.03 -9.22 -2.37
C TYR A 197 -2.87 -9.36 -0.85
N LEU A 198 -2.37 -10.50 -0.35
CA LEU A 198 -2.06 -10.64 1.07
C LEU A 198 -1.03 -9.58 1.47
N THR A 199 -1.35 -8.81 2.49
CA THR A 199 -0.43 -7.85 3.10
C THR A 199 0.28 -8.50 4.27
N GLU A 200 1.49 -8.02 4.60
CA GLU A 200 2.19 -8.49 5.79
C GLU A 200 1.36 -8.28 7.05
N GLN A 201 0.66 -7.15 7.17
CA GLN A 201 -0.26 -6.91 8.28
C GLN A 201 -1.36 -7.99 8.37
N TYR A 202 -1.98 -8.37 7.24
CA TYR A 202 -2.99 -9.42 7.23
C TYR A 202 -2.43 -10.78 7.66
N LEU A 203 -1.20 -11.10 7.24
CA LEU A 203 -0.49 -12.31 7.66
C LEU A 203 -0.18 -12.30 9.16
N ILE A 204 0.20 -11.15 9.72
CA ILE A 204 0.44 -11.00 11.17
C ILE A 204 -0.87 -11.13 11.96
N GLU A 205 -1.98 -10.56 11.46
CA GLU A 205 -3.31 -10.69 12.05
C GLU A 205 -3.77 -12.15 12.17
N HIS A 206 -3.31 -13.02 11.26
CA HIS A 206 -3.68 -14.44 11.18
C HIS A 206 -2.45 -15.36 11.34
N LEU A 207 -1.49 -14.96 12.16
CA LEU A 207 -0.19 -15.64 12.29
C LEU A 207 -0.33 -17.10 12.73
N ASP A 208 -1.37 -17.41 13.51
CA ASP A 208 -1.74 -18.75 13.98
C ASP A 208 -2.16 -19.70 12.84
N GLN A 209 -2.62 -19.14 11.72
CA GLN A 209 -3.04 -19.88 10.53
C GLN A 209 -1.98 -19.87 9.43
N LEU A 210 -0.81 -19.24 9.67
CA LEU A 210 0.27 -19.15 8.70
C LEU A 210 0.65 -20.54 8.19
N ALA A 211 0.76 -20.67 6.88
CA ALA A 211 1.02 -21.94 6.24
C ALA A 211 2.31 -21.93 5.43
N ALA A 212 2.95 -23.10 5.35
CA ALA A 212 4.21 -23.27 4.65
C ALA A 212 4.11 -23.00 3.13
N THR A 213 2.89 -23.05 2.57
CA THR A 213 2.62 -22.73 1.17
C THR A 213 2.90 -21.27 0.81
N LEU A 214 3.01 -20.36 1.79
CA LEU A 214 3.37 -18.96 1.55
C LEU A 214 4.70 -18.81 0.81
N GLN A 215 5.64 -19.76 1.00
CA GLN A 215 6.95 -19.74 0.35
C GLN A 215 6.92 -19.89 -1.19
N TYR A 216 5.73 -20.14 -1.77
CA TYR A 216 5.53 -20.26 -3.21
C TYR A 216 4.78 -19.05 -3.81
N ASN A 217 4.37 -18.09 -2.99
CA ASN A 217 3.65 -16.89 -3.43
C ASN A 217 4.60 -15.72 -3.61
N TYR A 218 5.30 -15.70 -4.74
CA TYR A 218 6.38 -14.74 -5.03
C TYR A 218 5.94 -13.28 -4.92
N SER A 219 4.71 -12.96 -5.35
CA SER A 219 4.15 -11.61 -5.27
C SER A 219 4.00 -11.09 -3.84
N VAL A 220 3.69 -12.00 -2.90
CA VAL A 220 3.65 -11.65 -1.48
C VAL A 220 5.06 -11.59 -0.92
N LEU A 221 5.89 -12.60 -1.18
CA LEU A 221 7.27 -12.67 -0.66
C LEU A 221 8.12 -11.44 -1.01
N ASN A 222 7.94 -10.86 -2.20
CA ASN A 222 8.69 -9.67 -2.61
C ASN A 222 8.35 -8.43 -1.77
N ARG A 223 7.12 -8.36 -1.21
CA ARG A 223 6.63 -7.22 -0.44
C ARG A 223 6.83 -7.36 1.07
N LEU A 224 7.30 -8.52 1.54
CA LEU A 224 7.55 -8.76 2.96
C LEU A 224 8.83 -8.08 3.43
N THR A 225 8.77 -7.50 4.63
CA THR A 225 9.93 -6.96 5.32
C THR A 225 10.93 -8.07 5.66
N SER A 226 12.20 -7.71 5.80
CA SER A 226 13.23 -8.64 6.27
C SER A 226 12.88 -9.28 7.61
N SER A 227 12.13 -8.58 8.47
CA SER A 227 11.64 -9.11 9.75
C SER A 227 10.73 -10.32 9.54
N PHE A 228 9.72 -10.19 8.67
CA PHE A 228 8.79 -11.28 8.40
C PHE A 228 9.43 -12.39 7.55
N LYS A 229 10.28 -12.07 6.58
CA LYS A 229 11.04 -13.07 5.81
C LYS A 229 11.88 -13.96 6.71
N ARG A 230 12.55 -13.38 7.72
CA ARG A 230 13.30 -14.13 8.73
C ARG A 230 12.39 -15.03 9.55
N TYR A 231 11.26 -14.50 10.03
CA TYR A 231 10.27 -15.29 10.77
C TYR A 231 9.72 -16.46 9.93
N LEU A 232 9.42 -16.25 8.65
CA LEU A 232 8.97 -17.29 7.73
C LEU A 232 9.99 -18.42 7.60
N VAL A 233 11.27 -18.10 7.43
CA VAL A 233 12.34 -19.10 7.35
C VAL A 233 12.44 -19.91 8.64
N ASP A 234 12.39 -19.25 9.80
CA ASP A 234 12.44 -19.92 11.10
C ASP A 234 11.21 -20.80 11.34
N PHE A 235 10.02 -20.33 10.95
CA PHE A 235 8.78 -21.09 10.95
C PHE A 235 8.89 -22.36 10.09
N LEU A 236 9.38 -22.26 8.85
CA LEU A 236 9.56 -23.40 7.94
C LEU A 236 10.54 -24.44 8.52
N ARG A 237 11.66 -23.97 9.09
CA ARG A 237 12.65 -24.83 9.76
C ARG A 237 12.07 -25.54 10.98
N ALA A 238 11.30 -24.82 11.81
CA ALA A 238 10.65 -25.39 12.99
C ALA A 238 9.63 -26.48 12.61
N GLN A 239 8.92 -26.30 11.50
CA GLN A 239 7.98 -27.28 10.93
C GLN A 239 8.66 -28.40 10.13
N GLN A 240 9.99 -28.39 10.02
CA GLN A 240 10.77 -29.35 9.22
C GLN A 240 10.35 -29.39 7.73
N VAL A 241 9.84 -28.27 7.22
CA VAL A 241 9.48 -28.13 5.80
C VAL A 241 10.72 -27.71 5.01
N PRO A 242 11.05 -28.37 3.89
CA PRO A 242 12.15 -27.95 3.04
C PRO A 242 11.89 -26.54 2.50
N LEU A 243 12.92 -25.70 2.55
CA LEU A 243 12.87 -24.37 1.95
C LEU A 243 12.77 -24.48 0.42
N ASN A 244 12.04 -23.55 -0.18
CA ASN A 244 11.94 -23.43 -1.64
C ASN A 244 13.35 -23.32 -2.26
N GLU A 245 13.59 -24.13 -3.29
CA GLU A 245 14.87 -24.25 -4.00
C GLU A 245 15.39 -22.88 -4.49
N ASP A 246 14.49 -21.96 -4.83
CA ASP A 246 14.82 -20.61 -5.30
C ASP A 246 15.68 -19.82 -4.30
N PHE A 247 15.43 -19.95 -2.99
CA PHE A 247 16.14 -19.21 -1.94
C PHE A 247 16.86 -20.09 -0.92
N ALA A 248 16.70 -21.41 -0.97
CA ALA A 248 17.29 -22.35 -0.01
C ALA A 248 18.82 -22.19 0.13
N HIS A 249 19.52 -21.86 -0.96
CA HIS A 249 20.98 -21.66 -0.97
C HIS A 249 21.41 -20.21 -0.73
N LYS A 250 20.47 -19.28 -0.62
CA LYS A 250 20.70 -17.83 -0.54
C LYS A 250 19.79 -17.17 0.50
N VAL A 251 19.60 -17.83 1.65
CA VAL A 251 18.64 -17.43 2.68
C VAL A 251 18.87 -16.00 3.17
N GLU A 252 20.12 -15.63 3.48
CA GLU A 252 20.42 -14.27 3.95
C GLU A 252 20.14 -13.22 2.87
N GLN A 253 20.50 -13.51 1.61
CA GLN A 253 20.18 -12.63 0.50
C GLN A 253 18.67 -12.46 0.32
N PHE A 254 17.89 -13.55 0.43
CA PHE A 254 16.43 -13.46 0.36
C PHE A 254 15.85 -12.57 1.48
N ILE A 255 16.38 -12.67 2.69
CA ILE A 255 15.92 -11.89 3.85
C ILE A 255 16.28 -10.40 3.68
N GLU A 256 17.48 -10.09 3.21
CA GLU A 256 18.01 -8.72 3.18
C GLU A 256 17.69 -7.95 1.89
N ASP A 257 17.48 -8.65 0.77
CA ASP A 257 17.19 -8.04 -0.53
C ASP A 257 15.68 -7.84 -0.70
N ASP A 258 15.25 -6.59 -0.65
CA ASP A 258 13.87 -6.16 -0.91
C ASP A 258 13.43 -6.48 -2.36
N TYR A 259 14.38 -6.70 -3.29
CA TYR A 259 14.12 -6.94 -4.71
C TYR A 259 14.47 -8.36 -5.16
N PHE A 260 14.63 -9.31 -4.23
CA PHE A 260 15.03 -10.69 -4.53
C PHE A 260 14.19 -11.35 -5.65
N TYR A 261 12.88 -11.06 -5.68
CA TYR A 261 11.94 -11.56 -6.68
C TYR A 261 11.42 -10.49 -7.64
N ALA A 262 12.08 -9.33 -7.77
CA ALA A 262 11.63 -8.25 -8.65
C ALA A 262 11.46 -8.69 -10.13
N HIS A 263 12.22 -9.70 -10.57
CA HIS A 263 12.11 -10.30 -11.91
C HIS A 263 10.93 -11.28 -12.07
N LYS A 264 10.32 -11.72 -10.96
CA LYS A 264 9.13 -12.57 -10.90
C LYS A 264 7.90 -11.80 -10.41
N GLU A 265 8.00 -10.49 -10.20
CA GLU A 265 6.82 -9.67 -9.96
C GLU A 265 5.86 -9.89 -11.12
N ILE A 266 4.64 -10.31 -10.77
CA ILE A 266 3.52 -10.30 -11.69
C ILE A 266 3.28 -8.82 -12.02
N ARG A 267 3.85 -8.37 -13.14
CA ARG A 267 3.46 -7.11 -13.78
C ARG A 267 2.07 -7.35 -14.34
N ASP A 268 1.10 -7.02 -13.50
CA ASP A 268 -0.33 -7.11 -13.78
C ASP A 268 -0.81 -8.54 -14.11
N PHE A 269 -1.97 -8.90 -13.56
CA PHE A 269 -2.77 -9.87 -14.29
C PHE A 269 -3.13 -9.17 -15.59
N GLU A 270 -2.44 -9.54 -16.67
CA GLU A 270 -3.03 -9.49 -17.99
C GLU A 270 -4.33 -10.31 -17.90
N PHE A 271 -5.41 -9.66 -17.47
CA PHE A 271 -6.65 -9.90 -18.18
C PHE A 271 -6.26 -9.71 -19.65
N GLU A 272 -6.52 -10.70 -20.52
CA GLU A 272 -6.31 -10.56 -21.96
C GLU A 272 -7.07 -9.32 -22.45
N GLU A 273 -6.44 -8.16 -22.34
CA GLU A 273 -6.79 -6.97 -23.06
C GLU A 273 -6.25 -7.23 -24.44
N PHE A 274 -7.14 -7.64 -25.34
CA PHE A 274 -6.88 -7.43 -26.76
C PHE A 274 -6.65 -5.92 -26.91
N GLU A 275 -5.37 -5.52 -26.98
CA GLU A 275 -4.94 -4.21 -27.45
C GLU A 275 -5.43 -4.11 -28.90
N GLU A 276 -6.61 -3.52 -29.10
CA GLU A 276 -6.80 -2.75 -30.32
C GLU A 276 -5.80 -1.59 -30.24
N GLU A 277 -4.91 -1.49 -31.23
CA GLU A 277 -4.04 -0.34 -31.46
C GLU A 277 -4.91 0.93 -31.54
N MET A 278 -5.13 1.56 -30.38
CA MET A 278 -5.45 2.96 -30.33
C MET A 278 -4.21 3.70 -30.79
N ASP A 279 -4.36 4.60 -31.76
CA ASP A 279 -3.37 5.65 -32.04
C ASP A 279 -3.23 6.49 -30.76
N LEU A 280 -2.33 6.06 -29.88
CA LEU A 280 -1.90 6.78 -28.70
C LEU A 280 -1.15 8.01 -29.21
N GLN A 281 -1.80 9.17 -29.14
CA GLN A 281 -1.04 10.42 -29.06
C GLN A 281 -0.36 10.44 -27.68
N PHE A 282 0.80 9.80 -27.60
CA PHE A 282 1.72 9.93 -26.48
C PHE A 282 2.12 11.40 -26.37
N PHE A 283 1.72 12.03 -25.26
CA PHE A 283 2.34 13.26 -24.80
C PHE A 283 3.12 12.91 -23.55
N GLU A 284 4.44 12.75 -23.72
CA GLU A 284 5.38 12.70 -22.60
C GLU A 284 5.29 14.01 -21.83
N TYR A 285 4.81 13.92 -20.60
CA TYR A 285 5.28 14.80 -19.54
C TYR A 285 6.55 14.17 -18.97
N ASP A 286 7.62 14.95 -18.86
CA ASP A 286 8.87 14.54 -18.19
C ASP A 286 8.61 14.45 -16.69
N VAL A 287 8.22 13.26 -16.24
CA VAL A 287 8.01 12.90 -14.85
C VAL A 287 9.09 11.90 -14.49
N GLY A 288 10.01 12.33 -13.62
CA GLY A 288 11.25 11.61 -13.31
C GLY A 288 11.09 10.15 -12.84
N PRO A 289 12.20 9.40 -12.80
CA PRO A 289 12.22 7.94 -12.97
C PRO A 289 11.71 7.06 -11.82
N ASN A 290 11.13 7.61 -10.74
CA ASN A 290 10.61 6.82 -9.62
C ASN A 290 9.41 7.52 -8.97
N LYS A 291 8.16 7.15 -9.33
CA LYS A 291 7.00 7.07 -8.42
C LYS A 291 5.68 6.60 -9.09
N TRP A 292 4.78 6.18 -8.20
CA TRP A 292 3.65 5.26 -8.33
C TRP A 292 2.34 5.90 -8.84
N SER A 293 1.49 5.11 -9.49
CA SER A 293 0.18 5.49 -10.02
C SER A 293 -0.87 5.61 -8.89
N GLY A 294 -1.20 6.85 -8.49
CA GLY A 294 -2.34 7.14 -7.61
C GLY A 294 -2.17 8.26 -6.59
N SER A 295 -0.99 8.84 -6.42
CA SER A 295 -0.73 9.83 -5.35
C SER A 295 -0.62 11.30 -5.79
N GLU A 296 -0.86 11.65 -7.06
CA GLU A 296 -0.39 12.94 -7.60
C GLU A 296 -1.43 13.79 -8.33
N HIS A 297 -2.68 13.80 -7.88
CA HIS A 297 -3.65 14.75 -8.41
C HIS A 297 -4.05 15.83 -7.40
N LEU A 298 -3.23 16.88 -7.41
CA LEU A 298 -3.58 18.31 -7.34
C LEU A 298 -3.76 18.96 -5.94
N VAL A 299 -2.93 19.99 -5.74
CA VAL A 299 -2.74 20.88 -4.57
C VAL A 299 -1.76 20.33 -3.52
N LYS A 300 -0.60 21.00 -3.43
CA LYS A 300 0.43 20.75 -2.41
C LYS A 300 -0.19 20.60 -1.01
N GLY A 301 -0.07 19.40 -0.42
CA GLY A 301 -0.14 19.21 1.03
C GLY A 301 -1.49 18.83 1.66
N ILE A 302 -2.53 18.47 0.89
CA ILE A 302 -3.79 17.95 1.44
C ILE A 302 -3.93 16.47 1.07
N PRO A 303 -3.84 15.53 2.02
CA PRO A 303 -4.08 14.10 1.76
C PRO A 303 -5.56 13.89 1.41
N SER A 304 -5.84 13.20 0.30
CA SER A 304 -7.20 12.81 -0.09
C SER A 304 -7.93 12.09 1.04
N LEU A 305 -9.26 12.24 1.14
CA LEU A 305 -10.01 11.49 2.15
C LEU A 305 -9.94 9.98 1.91
N ALA A 306 -9.72 9.56 0.65
CA ALA A 306 -9.42 8.17 0.30
C ALA A 306 -8.12 7.67 0.94
N CYS A 307 -7.03 8.44 0.86
CA CYS A 307 -5.77 8.10 1.56
C CYS A 307 -5.89 8.16 3.09
N GLN A 308 -6.88 8.86 3.64
CA GLN A 308 -7.18 8.85 5.08
C GLN A 308 -8.05 7.65 5.50
N LYS A 309 -8.86 7.10 4.60
CA LYS A 309 -9.76 5.95 4.84
C LYS A 309 -9.13 4.61 4.44
N TYR A 310 -8.22 4.61 3.47
CA TYR A 310 -7.63 3.41 2.88
C TYR A 310 -6.09 3.51 2.84
N ASP A 311 -5.42 2.37 2.88
CA ASP A 311 -3.99 2.27 2.65
C ASP A 311 -3.66 2.23 1.16
N GLN A 312 -2.37 2.14 0.86
CA GLN A 312 -1.86 2.12 -0.50
C GLN A 312 -2.27 0.88 -1.32
N TYR A 313 -2.79 -0.16 -0.68
CA TYR A 313 -3.27 -1.38 -1.32
C TYR A 313 -4.81 -1.43 -1.38
N GLY A 314 -5.51 -0.40 -0.89
CA GLY A 314 -6.97 -0.33 -0.88
C GLY A 314 -7.63 -0.97 0.35
N PHE A 315 -6.87 -1.34 1.37
CA PHE A 315 -7.43 -1.81 2.65
C PHE A 315 -7.94 -0.63 3.45
N LYS A 316 -9.09 -0.80 4.09
CA LYS A 316 -9.62 0.21 5.00
C LYS A 316 -8.66 0.36 6.19
N ARG A 317 -8.20 1.58 6.43
CA ARG A 317 -7.42 1.93 7.63
C ARG A 317 -8.28 1.67 8.86
N LYS A 318 -7.71 0.96 9.82
CA LYS A 318 -8.39 0.66 11.08
C LYS A 318 -8.61 1.93 11.89
N THR A 319 -9.73 2.00 12.60
CA THR A 319 -10.01 3.03 13.57
C THR A 319 -9.15 2.83 14.83
N ASN A 320 -9.01 3.89 15.64
CA ASN A 320 -8.33 3.79 16.93
C ASN A 320 -8.86 2.66 17.82
N LYS A 321 -10.18 2.44 17.82
CA LYS A 321 -10.82 1.39 18.62
C LYS A 321 -10.44 -0.01 18.13
N GLU A 322 -10.53 -0.23 16.82
CA GLU A 322 -10.16 -1.51 16.18
C GLU A 322 -8.66 -1.80 16.41
N MET A 323 -7.79 -0.79 16.33
CA MET A 323 -6.37 -0.97 16.62
C MET A 323 -6.08 -1.23 18.10
N ASP A 324 -6.77 -0.56 19.02
CA ASP A 324 -6.59 -0.81 20.46
C ASP A 324 -7.00 -2.24 20.83
N GLU A 325 -8.12 -2.73 20.28
CA GLU A 325 -8.58 -4.12 20.46
C GLU A 325 -7.57 -5.11 19.86
N MET A 326 -7.06 -4.81 18.66
CA MET A 326 -6.08 -5.63 17.97
C MET A 326 -4.77 -5.74 18.76
N ILE A 327 -4.16 -4.61 19.14
CA ILE A 327 -2.90 -4.57 19.90
C ILE A 327 -3.03 -5.29 21.25
N ALA A 328 -4.17 -5.17 21.93
CA ALA A 328 -4.40 -5.87 23.20
C ALA A 328 -4.53 -7.39 23.04
N SER A 329 -4.93 -7.88 21.86
CA SER A 329 -5.14 -9.30 21.58
C SER A 329 -3.89 -10.02 21.07
N PHE A 330 -2.88 -9.27 20.63
CA PHE A 330 -1.72 -9.82 19.95
C PHE A 330 -0.69 -10.45 20.89
N SER A 331 -0.12 -11.55 20.42
CA SER A 331 1.05 -12.17 21.05
C SER A 331 2.30 -11.30 20.90
N ASP A 332 3.29 -11.53 21.75
CA ASP A 332 4.58 -10.82 21.68
C ASP A 332 5.25 -10.96 20.31
N VAL A 333 5.11 -12.12 19.67
CA VAL A 333 5.64 -12.38 18.32
C VAL A 333 4.92 -11.52 17.27
N GLN A 334 3.59 -11.42 17.34
CA GLN A 334 2.83 -10.57 16.44
C GLN A 334 3.18 -9.09 16.63
N LEU A 335 3.34 -8.64 17.88
CA LEU A 335 3.76 -7.27 18.18
C LEU A 335 5.17 -6.96 17.66
N ASP A 336 6.11 -7.89 17.81
CA ASP A 336 7.47 -7.75 17.28
C ASP A 336 7.48 -7.67 15.74
N LEU A 337 6.62 -8.43 15.06
CA LEU A 337 6.50 -8.38 13.60
C LEU A 337 5.84 -7.08 13.13
N LEU A 338 4.79 -6.62 13.81
CA LEU A 338 4.12 -5.35 13.49
C LEU A 338 5.05 -4.14 13.56
N CYS A 339 6.08 -4.18 14.41
CA CYS A 339 7.05 -3.11 14.51
C CYS A 339 7.66 -2.74 13.16
N ALA A 340 7.73 -3.67 12.19
CA ALA A 340 8.27 -3.41 10.85
C ALA A 340 7.28 -2.74 9.88
N VAL A 341 5.97 -2.82 10.13
CA VAL A 341 4.92 -2.40 9.17
C VAL A 341 3.98 -1.33 9.67
N LEU A 342 4.02 -0.98 10.96
CA LEU A 342 3.16 0.06 11.52
C LEU A 342 3.55 1.46 11.02
N GLU A 343 2.54 2.21 10.59
CA GLU A 343 2.69 3.61 10.22
C GLU A 343 3.08 4.50 11.42
N PRO A 344 3.70 5.67 11.18
CA PRO A 344 4.23 6.54 12.24
C PRO A 344 3.22 6.94 13.31
N HIS A 345 1.96 7.16 12.93
CA HIS A 345 0.93 7.55 13.89
C HIS A 345 0.59 6.40 14.88
N TRP A 346 0.62 5.14 14.44
CA TRP A 346 0.46 3.98 15.31
C TRP A 346 1.70 3.75 16.17
N LEU A 347 2.90 3.90 15.59
CA LEU A 347 4.15 3.86 16.35
C LEU A 347 4.14 4.87 17.50
N HIS A 348 3.68 6.11 17.25
CA HIS A 348 3.54 7.13 18.29
C HIS A 348 2.53 6.73 19.37
N ARG A 349 1.34 6.27 18.96
CA ARG A 349 0.25 5.89 19.89
C ARG A 349 0.69 4.78 20.83
N TYR A 350 1.32 3.73 20.29
CA TYR A 350 1.72 2.52 21.01
C TYR A 350 3.19 2.49 21.41
N ARG A 351 3.90 3.63 21.37
CA ARG A 351 5.34 3.75 21.68
C ARG A 351 5.84 3.08 22.96
N ASN A 352 4.98 2.91 23.97
CA ASN A 352 5.36 2.29 25.24
C ASN A 352 5.15 0.76 25.26
N GLN A 353 4.50 0.21 24.24
CA GLN A 353 4.17 -1.21 24.11
C GLN A 353 5.00 -1.88 23.00
N LEU A 354 5.51 -1.09 22.05
CA LEU A 354 6.27 -1.59 20.90
C LEU A 354 7.77 -1.67 21.18
N ASN A 355 8.42 -2.60 20.49
CA ASN A 355 9.85 -2.85 20.58
C ASN A 355 10.63 -1.90 19.67
N TRP A 356 11.24 -0.86 20.26
CA TRP A 356 11.97 0.16 19.49
C TRP A 356 13.23 -0.34 18.80
N THR A 357 13.89 -1.37 19.32
CA THR A 357 15.00 -2.03 18.62
C THR A 357 14.52 -2.64 17.30
N LYS A 358 13.31 -3.24 17.27
CA LYS A 358 12.72 -3.79 16.04
C LYS A 358 12.25 -2.69 15.10
N ILE A 359 11.59 -1.65 15.63
CA ILE A 359 11.16 -0.48 14.84
C ILE A 359 12.37 0.13 14.13
N CYS A 360 13.42 0.47 14.87
CA CYS A 360 14.62 1.11 14.33
C CYS A 360 15.33 0.25 13.28
N ARG A 361 15.27 -1.07 13.40
CA ARG A 361 15.96 -1.99 12.48
C ARG A 361 15.20 -2.24 11.17
N TYR A 362 13.87 -2.25 11.20
CA TYR A 362 13.07 -2.81 10.11
C TYR A 362 11.97 -1.90 9.55
N ASN A 363 11.55 -0.86 10.26
CA ASN A 363 10.35 -0.12 9.89
C ASN A 363 10.59 0.84 8.71
N GLY A 364 10.04 0.49 7.54
CA GLY A 364 10.20 1.28 6.31
C GLY A 364 9.54 2.65 6.31
N TYR A 365 8.74 2.99 7.32
CA TYR A 365 8.10 4.31 7.46
C TYR A 365 8.90 5.28 8.34
N LEU A 366 10.08 4.90 8.83
CA LEU A 366 10.92 5.79 9.63
C LEU A 366 11.50 6.93 8.79
N ALA A 367 10.86 8.09 8.88
CA ALA A 367 11.36 9.36 8.38
C ALA A 367 12.14 10.12 9.46
N GLU A 368 13.08 10.97 9.03
CA GLU A 368 13.96 11.73 9.92
C GLU A 368 13.20 12.57 10.95
N ASP A 369 12.13 13.26 10.54
CA ASP A 369 11.30 14.09 11.42
C ASP A 369 10.67 13.28 12.56
N PHE A 370 10.19 12.07 12.26
CA PHE A 370 9.68 11.13 13.23
C PHE A 370 10.76 10.65 14.19
N ILE A 371 11.95 10.29 13.68
CA ILE A 371 13.11 9.86 14.47
C ILE A 371 13.53 10.98 15.43
N VAL A 372 13.63 12.23 14.94
CA VAL A 372 13.98 13.39 15.76
C VAL A 372 12.94 13.65 16.85
N ALA A 373 11.65 13.55 16.52
CA ALA A 373 10.57 13.72 17.49
C ALA A 373 10.58 12.64 18.60
N HIS A 374 11.06 11.43 18.28
CA HIS A 374 11.09 10.27 19.18
C HIS A 374 12.49 9.89 19.63
N ILE A 375 13.47 10.81 19.55
CA ILE A 375 14.91 10.53 19.74
C ILE A 375 15.27 9.81 21.06
N LYS A 376 14.42 9.91 22.08
CA LYS A 376 14.58 9.24 23.39
C LYS A 376 14.32 7.73 23.34
N PHE A 377 13.55 7.27 22.37
CA PHE A 377 13.22 5.87 22.17
C PHE A 377 14.10 5.20 21.11
N ILE A 378 14.82 5.99 20.31
CA ILE A 378 15.62 5.49 19.20
C ILE A 378 16.80 4.67 19.72
N ASP A 379 16.83 3.41 19.29
CA ASP A 379 17.97 2.52 19.42
C ASP A 379 18.92 2.76 18.23
N PHE A 380 20.01 3.50 18.49
CA PHE A 380 20.99 3.84 17.46
C PHE A 380 21.82 2.65 16.97
N GLU A 381 21.94 1.59 17.77
CA GLU A 381 22.62 0.38 17.33
C GLU A 381 21.75 -0.35 16.29
N ALA A 382 20.46 -0.51 16.58
CA ALA A 382 19.51 -1.09 15.64
C ALA A 382 19.30 -0.22 14.39
N LEU A 383 19.18 1.10 14.57
CA LEU A 383 19.03 2.04 13.46
C LEU A 383 20.24 2.00 12.51
N GLY A 384 21.44 1.76 13.06
CA GLY A 384 22.68 1.63 12.27
C GLY A 384 22.63 0.54 11.21
N GLU A 385 21.79 -0.48 11.39
CA GLU A 385 21.59 -1.59 10.46
C GLU A 385 20.51 -1.29 9.40
N HIS A 386 19.75 -0.20 9.55
CA HIS A 386 18.58 0.07 8.72
C HIS A 386 18.92 0.75 7.39
N THR A 387 19.42 -0.10 6.50
CA THR A 387 19.39 0.01 5.04
C THR A 387 18.63 1.18 4.46
N SER A 388 17.31 1.08 4.47
CA SER A 388 16.38 1.89 3.68
C SER A 388 16.03 3.27 4.25
N CYS A 389 16.43 3.58 5.48
CA CYS A 389 16.12 4.87 6.10
C CYS A 389 16.90 6.02 5.42
N GLN A 390 16.19 7.07 5.00
CA GLN A 390 16.79 8.26 4.39
C GLN A 390 17.00 9.35 5.45
N LEU A 391 18.26 9.75 5.63
CA LEU A 391 18.67 10.74 6.62
C LEU A 391 19.48 11.84 5.94
N SER A 392 19.30 13.08 6.40
CA SER A 392 20.07 14.23 5.96
C SER A 392 21.51 14.20 6.50
N GLU A 393 22.42 14.87 5.80
CA GLU A 393 23.80 15.06 6.28
C GLU A 393 23.82 15.75 7.65
N ASP A 394 22.95 16.73 7.88
CA ASP A 394 22.83 17.44 9.17
C ASP A 394 22.46 16.49 10.31
N PHE A 395 21.54 15.55 10.08
CA PHE A 395 21.20 14.52 11.06
C PHE A 395 22.41 13.64 11.35
N MET A 396 23.10 13.19 10.30
CA MET A 396 24.28 12.33 10.43
C MET A 396 25.39 13.04 11.20
N LEU A 397 25.71 14.29 10.87
CA LEU A 397 26.70 15.11 11.57
C LEU A 397 26.35 15.31 13.04
N LYS A 398 25.07 15.52 13.36
CA LYS A 398 24.59 15.77 14.74
C LYS A 398 24.61 14.52 15.62
N TYR A 399 24.25 13.37 15.07
CA TYR A 399 24.07 12.14 15.85
C TYR A 399 25.12 11.05 15.59
N MET A 400 26.13 11.29 14.75
CA MET A 400 27.17 10.31 14.38
C MET A 400 27.72 9.54 15.59
N LYS A 401 28.06 10.25 16.67
CA LYS A 401 28.68 9.65 17.88
C LYS A 401 27.75 8.70 18.66
N ARG A 402 26.46 8.65 18.34
CA ARG A 402 25.49 7.76 19.00
C ARG A 402 25.44 6.36 18.38
N PHE A 403 25.90 6.19 17.14
CA PHE A 403 25.99 4.88 16.50
C PHE A 403 27.11 4.03 17.11
N ASN A 404 26.99 2.70 17.03
CA ASN A 404 28.00 1.77 17.52
C ASN A 404 29.10 1.55 16.45
N HIS A 405 30.16 2.34 16.52
CA HIS A 405 31.29 2.28 15.56
C HIS A 405 32.33 1.19 15.86
N LYS A 406 32.01 0.21 16.73
CA LYS A 406 32.90 -0.96 16.92
C LYS A 406 33.01 -1.78 15.65
N ASN A 407 31.96 -1.80 14.82
CA ASN A 407 31.91 -2.40 13.49
C ASN A 407 31.54 -1.33 12.45
N PRO A 408 31.73 -1.60 11.15
CA PRO A 408 31.15 -0.76 10.10
C PRO A 408 29.63 -0.63 10.33
N VAL A 409 29.09 0.58 10.15
CA VAL A 409 27.67 0.87 10.38
C VAL A 409 26.98 1.04 9.02
N PRO A 410 26.17 0.07 8.57
CA PRO A 410 25.58 0.06 7.23
C PRO A 410 24.86 1.36 6.83
N LEU A 411 24.05 1.93 7.73
CA LEU A 411 23.35 3.19 7.51
C LEU A 411 24.31 4.37 7.30
N VAL A 412 25.42 4.41 8.05
CA VAL A 412 26.44 5.47 7.89
C VAL A 412 27.17 5.31 6.56
N LEU A 413 27.49 4.08 6.16
CA LEU A 413 28.16 3.80 4.89
C LEU A 413 27.28 4.18 3.69
N ARG A 414 25.97 3.93 3.77
CA ARG A 414 25.00 4.35 2.75
C ARG A 414 24.96 5.86 2.57
N HIS A 415 24.97 6.62 3.67
CA HIS A 415 24.89 8.08 3.65
C HIS A 415 26.27 8.76 3.65
N LEU A 416 27.32 8.03 3.30
CA LEU A 416 28.68 8.54 3.35
C LEU A 416 28.91 9.61 2.27
N THR A 417 29.19 10.83 2.71
CA THR A 417 29.66 11.93 1.86
C THR A 417 31.11 12.26 2.20
N VAL A 418 31.82 12.94 1.30
CA VAL A 418 33.19 13.43 1.57
C VAL A 418 33.23 14.30 2.83
N PRO A 419 32.35 15.30 3.02
CA PRO A 419 32.33 16.09 4.26
C PRO A 419 32.12 15.24 5.52
N LEU A 420 31.22 14.26 5.45
CA LEU A 420 30.94 13.35 6.57
C LEU A 420 32.16 12.48 6.91
N TYR A 421 32.83 11.96 5.88
CA TYR A 421 34.05 11.17 6.03
C TYR A 421 35.19 12.01 6.62
N GLU A 422 35.47 13.20 6.09
CA GLU A 422 36.54 14.06 6.60
C GLU A 422 36.30 14.47 8.07
N ALA A 423 35.05 14.77 8.43
CA ALA A 423 34.68 15.14 9.80
C ALA A 423 34.82 13.99 10.82
N TYR A 424 34.68 12.74 10.37
CA TYR A 424 34.60 11.56 11.25
C TYR A 424 35.50 10.39 10.83
N LYS A 425 36.57 10.64 10.08
CA LYS A 425 37.49 9.63 9.53
C LYS A 425 38.03 8.64 10.57
N ASP A 426 38.27 9.12 11.79
CA ASP A 426 38.83 8.30 12.89
C ASP A 426 37.76 7.41 13.55
N THR A 427 36.48 7.63 13.22
CA THR A 427 35.32 6.94 13.79
C THR A 427 34.68 5.99 12.78
N ILE A 428 34.55 6.42 11.51
CA ILE A 428 33.90 5.64 10.45
C ILE A 428 34.84 4.51 10.01
N LYS A 429 34.42 3.26 10.23
CA LYS A 429 35.15 2.08 9.75
C LYS A 429 34.75 1.74 8.32
N VAL A 430 35.53 2.22 7.35
CA VAL A 430 35.33 1.94 5.92
C VAL A 430 36.66 1.63 5.24
N ASN A 431 36.64 0.69 4.29
CA ASN A 431 37.75 0.42 3.38
C ASN A 431 37.20 0.35 1.95
N LEU A 432 38.07 0.29 0.94
CA LEU A 432 37.66 0.22 -0.46
C LEU A 432 36.71 -0.95 -0.76
N GLN A 433 36.92 -2.11 -0.14
CA GLN A 433 36.05 -3.28 -0.31
C GLN A 433 34.63 -2.99 0.17
N LEU A 434 34.48 -2.52 1.41
CA LEU A 434 33.19 -2.13 1.99
C LEU A 434 32.54 -1.01 1.19
N LEU A 435 33.30 0.00 0.75
CA LEU A 435 32.76 1.06 -0.09
C LEU A 435 32.16 0.50 -1.40
N HIS A 436 32.83 -0.49 -2.01
CA HIS A 436 32.32 -1.17 -3.19
C HIS A 436 31.10 -2.05 -2.93
N GLU A 437 31.00 -2.68 -1.75
CA GLU A 437 29.82 -3.45 -1.34
C GLU A 437 28.57 -2.54 -1.27
N TYR A 438 28.72 -1.29 -0.83
CA TYR A 438 27.63 -0.31 -0.72
C TYR A 438 27.50 0.63 -1.94
N ARG A 439 28.24 0.38 -3.04
CA ARG A 439 28.33 1.30 -4.18
C ARG A 439 27.00 1.68 -4.83
N THR A 440 26.02 0.79 -4.78
CA THR A 440 24.68 1.01 -5.36
C THR A 440 23.82 1.94 -4.51
N LEU A 441 24.25 2.23 -3.29
CA LEU A 441 23.54 3.04 -2.31
C LEU A 441 24.16 4.43 -2.10
N ILE A 442 25.35 4.67 -2.64
CA ILE A 442 26.10 5.93 -2.54
C ILE A 442 25.99 6.67 -3.89
N ALA A 443 25.84 7.99 -3.86
CA ALA A 443 25.84 8.80 -5.07
C ALA A 443 27.16 8.64 -5.86
N GLU A 444 27.10 8.46 -7.18
CA GLU A 444 28.26 8.13 -8.01
C GLU A 444 29.41 9.15 -7.88
N GLU A 445 29.08 10.45 -7.82
CA GLU A 445 30.06 11.52 -7.61
C GLU A 445 30.79 11.40 -6.27
N GLN A 446 30.06 11.07 -5.20
CA GLN A 446 30.64 10.86 -3.87
C GLN A 446 31.48 9.58 -3.84
N LEU A 447 31.02 8.52 -4.51
CA LEU A 447 31.74 7.25 -4.61
C LEU A 447 33.13 7.43 -5.25
N GLN A 448 33.23 8.18 -6.34
CA GLN A 448 34.50 8.44 -7.02
C GLN A 448 35.48 9.24 -6.14
N GLN A 449 34.99 10.27 -5.45
CA GLN A 449 35.81 11.08 -4.55
C GLN A 449 36.27 10.29 -3.32
N LEU A 450 35.38 9.49 -2.72
CA LEU A 450 35.71 8.62 -1.58
C LEU A 450 36.70 7.53 -1.97
N GLN A 451 36.63 6.99 -3.19
CA GLN A 451 37.62 6.03 -3.70
C GLN A 451 39.02 6.64 -3.78
N GLN A 452 39.14 7.87 -4.26
CA GLN A 452 40.42 8.59 -4.30
C GLN A 452 40.96 8.78 -2.88
N LEU A 453 40.13 9.30 -1.97
CA LEU A 453 40.51 9.55 -0.57
C LEU A 453 40.88 8.30 0.23
N LEU A 454 40.31 7.14 -0.08
CA LEU A 454 40.64 5.86 0.57
C LEU A 454 41.80 5.12 -0.11
N SER A 455 42.26 5.58 -1.27
CA SER A 455 43.42 5.02 -1.99
C SER A 455 44.72 5.76 -1.68
N GLU A 456 44.63 6.97 -1.14
CA GLU A 456 45.74 7.75 -0.55
C GLU A 456 46.02 7.30 0.89
#